data_AF-Q8SVM2-F1
#
_entry.id   AF-Q8SVM2-F1
#
_cell.length_a   1.000
_cell.length_b   1.000
_cell.length_c   1.000
_cell.angle_alpha   90.00
_cell.angle_beta   90.00
_cell.angle_gamma   90.00
#
_symmetry.space_group_name_H-M   'P 1'
#
loop_
_entity.id
_entity.type
_entity.pdbx_description
1 polymer ?
#
loop_
_entity_poly.entity_id
_entity_poly.type
_entity_poly.pdbx_seq_one_letter_code
_entity_poly.pdbx_strand_id
1 'polypeptide(L)'
;MDESEALVGEFVRMLMDNHRRSIPTRKQNVRALLKVKPKEMATLVESSKKYLVRLGLELVGIDKAGIVDLPVAEKYFVRRLRPSGDTAVWSEEEFRRLVMTFALVILEQGSVEMSRLWFFLQKTEMFQDEDDFSGFLKRAKDQGYLSSSKVEESLSIVLGWRYYCDLGSFSPREYFWNRRH
;
A
#
# COMPACT_ATOMS: atom_id res chain seq x y z
N MET A 1 4.34 -11.22 7.77
CA MET A 1 3.72 -10.00 7.20
C MET A 1 3.89 -8.91 8.25
N ASP A 2 4.44 -7.75 7.91
CA ASP A 2 4.44 -6.63 8.86
C ASP A 2 3.02 -6.08 8.94
N GLU A 3 2.24 -6.59 9.90
CA GLU A 3 0.85 -6.17 10.15
C GLU A 3 0.74 -4.65 10.28
N SER A 4 1.84 -3.97 10.66
CA SER A 4 1.92 -2.52 10.72
C SER A 4 1.76 -1.85 9.35
N GLU A 5 2.43 -2.34 8.30
CA GLU A 5 2.36 -1.71 6.97
C GLU A 5 0.98 -1.89 6.32
N ALA A 6 0.37 -3.07 6.50
CA ALA A 6 -0.98 -3.34 5.99
C ALA A 6 -2.01 -2.39 6.64
N LEU A 7 -1.99 -2.28 7.97
CA LEU A 7 -2.87 -1.37 8.71
C LEU A 7 -2.66 0.09 8.31
N VAL A 8 -1.41 0.51 8.11
CA VAL A 8 -1.10 1.85 7.63
C VAL A 8 -1.66 2.09 6.24
N GLY A 9 -1.47 1.16 5.29
CA GLY A 9 -2.03 1.26 3.95
C GLY A 9 -3.55 1.34 3.94
N GLU A 10 -4.23 0.53 4.76
CA GLU A 10 -5.69 0.59 4.92
C GLU A 10 -6.17 1.91 5.52
N PHE A 11 -5.45 2.45 6.51
CA PHE A 11 -5.78 3.76 7.07
C PHE A 11 -5.60 4.90 6.06
N VAL A 12 -4.50 4.87 5.28
CA VAL A 12 -4.27 5.82 4.19
C VAL A 12 -5.38 5.74 3.14
N ARG A 13 -5.79 4.53 2.74
CA ARG A 13 -6.93 4.31 1.84
C ARG A 13 -8.20 4.97 2.37
N MET A 14 -8.52 4.74 3.64
CA MET A 14 -9.69 5.33 4.30
C MET A 14 -9.65 6.86 4.30
N LEU A 15 -8.48 7.45 4.55
CA LEU A 15 -8.29 8.90 4.49
C LEU A 15 -8.53 9.44 3.07
N MET A 16 -8.00 8.77 2.05
CA MET A 16 -8.17 9.17 0.65
C MET A 16 -9.62 9.04 0.18
N ASP A 17 -10.31 7.96 0.52
CA ASP A 17 -11.71 7.75 0.15
C ASP A 17 -12.65 8.77 0.82
N ASN A 18 -12.40 9.07 2.10
CA ASN A 18 -13.16 10.11 2.79
C ASN A 18 -12.86 11.51 2.23
N HIS A 19 -11.61 11.80 1.87
CA HIS A 19 -11.24 13.05 1.21
C HIS A 19 -11.92 13.21 -0.17
N ARG A 20 -11.96 12.16 -0.99
CA ARG A 20 -12.70 12.14 -2.27
C ARG A 20 -14.18 12.47 -2.08
N ARG A 21 -14.76 12.04 -0.96
CA ARG A 21 -16.15 12.32 -0.58
C ARG A 21 -16.33 13.64 0.18
N SER A 22 -15.25 14.39 0.43
CA SER A 22 -15.27 15.62 1.23
C SER A 22 -15.78 15.42 2.67
N ILE A 23 -15.48 14.28 3.29
CA ILE A 23 -15.90 13.92 4.66
C ILE A 23 -14.67 13.76 5.56
N PRO A 24 -14.72 14.19 6.84
CA PRO A 24 -13.67 13.88 7.81
C PRO A 24 -13.58 12.40 8.15
N THR A 25 -12.37 11.89 8.31
CA THR A 25 -12.13 10.58 8.91
C THR A 25 -12.15 10.69 10.43
N ARG A 26 -13.21 10.19 11.09
CA ARG A 26 -13.33 10.22 12.55
C ARG A 26 -12.44 9.16 13.20
N LYS A 27 -11.66 9.54 14.22
CA LYS A 27 -10.76 8.63 14.96
C LYS A 27 -11.48 7.40 15.53
N GLN A 28 -12.70 7.58 16.03
CA GLN A 28 -13.53 6.48 16.52
C GLN A 28 -13.89 5.47 15.43
N ASN A 29 -14.21 5.93 14.21
CA ASN A 29 -14.54 5.07 13.09
C ASN A 29 -13.31 4.27 12.63
N VAL A 30 -12.14 4.90 12.58
CA VAL A 30 -10.87 4.23 12.25
C VAL A 30 -10.61 3.08 13.22
N ARG A 31 -10.72 3.35 14.52
CA ARG A 31 -10.54 2.32 15.56
C ARG A 31 -11.52 1.16 15.42
N ALA A 32 -12.78 1.45 15.13
CA ALA A 32 -13.80 0.42 14.96
C ALA A 32 -13.56 -0.45 13.71
N LEU A 33 -13.26 0.19 12.57
CA LEU A 33 -13.09 -0.51 11.29
C LEU A 33 -11.77 -1.28 11.22
N LEU A 34 -10.66 -0.67 11.65
CA LEU A 34 -9.32 -1.28 11.61
C LEU A 34 -9.01 -2.09 12.88
N LYS A 35 -9.93 -2.15 13.84
CA LYS A 35 -9.77 -2.86 15.12
C LYS A 35 -8.54 -2.44 15.93
N VAL A 36 -8.11 -1.19 15.80
CA VAL A 36 -6.91 -0.63 16.43
C VAL A 36 -7.20 -0.18 17.87
N LYS A 37 -6.34 -0.57 18.82
CA LYS A 37 -6.49 -0.16 20.22
C LYS A 37 -6.22 1.34 20.38
N PRO A 38 -6.80 2.00 21.40
CA PRO A 38 -6.58 3.43 21.59
C PRO A 38 -5.09 3.81 21.72
N LYS A 39 -4.28 2.94 22.34
CA LYS A 39 -2.83 3.14 22.51
C LYS A 39 -2.04 3.04 21.19
N GLU A 40 -2.51 2.23 20.25
CA GLU A 40 -1.86 1.98 18.95
C GLU A 40 -2.21 3.06 17.91
N MET A 41 -3.28 3.84 18.17
CA MET A 41 -3.77 4.85 17.23
C MET A 41 -2.75 5.96 16.97
N ALA A 42 -2.02 6.40 18.00
CA ALA A 42 -0.99 7.42 17.83
C ALA A 42 0.13 6.93 16.90
N THR A 43 0.58 5.69 17.09
CA THR A 43 1.58 5.04 16.23
C THR A 43 1.08 4.89 14.79
N LEU A 44 -0.15 4.44 14.58
CA LEU A 44 -0.74 4.32 13.24
C LEU A 44 -0.74 5.67 12.51
N VAL A 45 -1.18 6.72 13.20
CA VAL A 45 -1.25 8.08 12.65
C VAL A 45 0.14 8.60 12.30
N GLU A 46 1.11 8.46 13.21
CA GLU A 46 2.47 8.94 12.96
C GLU A 46 3.15 8.16 11.84
N SER A 47 3.02 6.83 11.83
CA SER A 47 3.55 5.96 10.76
C SER A 47 2.93 6.28 9.40
N SER A 48 1.71 6.80 9.34
CA SER A 48 1.02 7.12 8.08
C SER A 48 1.48 8.42 7.44
N LYS A 49 2.02 9.36 8.23
CA LYS A 49 2.45 10.69 7.72
C LYS A 49 3.51 10.55 6.62
N LYS A 50 4.53 9.71 6.84
CA LYS A 50 5.61 9.50 5.85
C LYS A 50 5.06 8.99 4.51
N TYR A 51 4.03 8.15 4.52
CA TYR A 51 3.45 7.60 3.30
C TYR A 51 2.52 8.59 2.61
N LEU A 52 1.73 9.36 3.37
CA LEU A 52 0.93 10.46 2.82
C LEU A 52 1.81 11.51 2.14
N VAL A 53 2.94 11.88 2.76
CA VAL A 53 3.90 12.83 2.16
C VAL A 53 4.44 12.29 0.82
N ARG A 54 4.74 10.99 0.72
CA ARG A 54 5.15 10.35 -0.55
C ARG A 54 4.05 10.41 -1.63
N LEU A 55 2.79 10.46 -1.23
CA LEU A 55 1.64 10.67 -2.12
C LEU A 55 1.35 12.15 -2.40
N GLY A 56 2.17 13.08 -1.90
CA GLY A 56 1.91 14.52 -2.03
C GLY A 56 0.72 14.99 -1.18
N LEU A 57 0.47 14.33 -0.05
CA LEU A 57 -0.62 14.62 0.87
C LEU A 57 -0.08 14.96 2.26
N GLU A 58 -0.85 15.77 2.99
CA GLU A 58 -0.61 16.11 4.38
C GLU A 58 -1.80 15.72 5.23
N LEU A 59 -1.54 15.10 6.38
CA LEU A 59 -2.55 14.77 7.38
C LEU A 59 -2.75 15.94 8.34
N VAL A 60 -3.99 16.37 8.51
CA VAL A 60 -4.38 17.47 9.40
C VAL A 60 -5.35 16.95 10.45
N GLY A 61 -5.04 17.22 11.72
CA GLY A 61 -5.91 16.91 12.86
C GLY A 61 -6.91 18.02 13.12
N ILE A 62 -8.18 17.67 13.34
CA ILE A 62 -9.25 18.62 13.63
C ILE A 62 -10.04 18.16 14.85
N ASP A 63 -10.38 19.13 15.69
CA ASP A 63 -11.32 19.01 16.79
C ASP A 63 -12.33 20.19 16.75
N LYS A 64 -13.24 20.30 17.72
CA LYS A 64 -14.24 21.37 17.84
C LYS A 64 -13.62 22.76 17.86
N ALA A 65 -12.41 22.88 18.41
CA ALA A 65 -11.68 24.15 18.51
C ALA A 65 -10.92 24.53 17.23
N GLY A 66 -10.85 23.66 16.23
CA GLY A 66 -10.12 23.90 14.98
C GLY A 66 -9.01 22.87 14.73
N ILE A 67 -7.92 23.32 14.12
CA ILE A 67 -6.76 22.47 13.81
C ILE A 67 -5.97 22.22 15.09
N VAL A 68 -5.68 20.95 15.36
CA VAL A 68 -4.96 20.49 16.55
C VAL A 68 -3.93 19.43 16.18
N ASP A 69 -3.04 19.11 17.11
CA ASP A 69 -2.06 18.06 16.92
C ASP A 69 -2.72 16.70 16.69
N LEU A 70 -2.12 15.91 15.79
CA LEU A 70 -2.63 14.62 15.34
C LEU A 70 -2.94 13.60 16.46
N PRO A 71 -2.15 13.50 17.56
CA PRO A 71 -2.45 12.56 18.63
C PRO A 71 -3.75 12.88 19.38
N VAL A 72 -4.09 14.17 19.52
CA VAL A 72 -5.26 14.63 20.28
C VAL A 72 -6.50 14.85 19.41
N ALA A 73 -6.34 14.97 18.09
CA ALA A 73 -7.43 15.19 17.15
C ALA A 73 -8.57 14.16 17.26
N GLU A 74 -9.82 14.62 17.17
CA GLU A 74 -11.01 13.78 17.07
C GLU A 74 -11.24 13.28 15.63
N LYS A 75 -10.83 14.08 14.65
CA LYS A 75 -11.02 13.86 13.21
C LYS A 75 -9.74 14.14 12.43
N TYR A 76 -9.62 13.49 11.29
CA TYR A 76 -8.52 13.66 10.37
C TYR A 76 -9.03 14.11 9.00
N PHE A 77 -8.29 15.01 8.37
CA PHE A 77 -8.43 15.37 6.97
C PHE A 77 -7.09 15.19 6.29
N VAL A 78 -7.12 14.93 4.98
CA VAL A 78 -5.94 15.10 4.13
C VAL A 78 -6.11 16.32 3.24
N ARG A 79 -5.01 17.03 3.00
CA ARG A 79 -4.93 18.08 1.98
C ARG A 79 -3.76 17.80 1.06
N ARG A 80 -3.82 18.31 -0.17
CA ARG A 80 -2.71 18.20 -1.12
C ARG A 80 -1.57 19.10 -0.67
N LEU A 81 -0.38 18.53 -0.60
CA LEU A 81 0.86 19.29 -0.68
C LEU A 81 1.01 19.81 -2.13
N ARG A 82 1.95 20.71 -2.37
CA ARG A 82 2.34 21.06 -3.76
C ARG A 82 2.54 19.76 -4.55
N PRO A 83 2.13 19.69 -5.83
CA PRO A 83 2.20 18.45 -6.60
C PRO A 83 3.61 17.86 -6.50
N SER A 84 3.73 16.70 -5.86
CA SER A 84 4.98 15.95 -5.85
C SER A 84 5.10 15.28 -7.21
N GLY A 85 6.25 15.46 -7.87
CA GLY A 85 6.54 14.83 -9.16
C GLY A 85 6.75 13.32 -9.09
N ASP A 86 6.63 12.72 -7.89
CA ASP A 86 7.13 11.38 -7.59
C ASP A 86 6.11 10.25 -7.80
N THR A 87 4.87 10.55 -8.19
CA THR A 87 3.92 9.49 -8.58
C THR A 87 4.18 9.09 -10.03
N ALA A 88 5.24 8.32 -10.26
CA ALA A 88 5.51 7.74 -11.57
C ALA A 88 4.33 6.87 -12.01
N VAL A 89 3.78 7.20 -13.17
CA VAL A 89 2.68 6.46 -13.80
C VAL A 89 3.24 5.14 -14.32
N TRP A 90 2.55 4.04 -14.01
CA TRP A 90 2.86 2.73 -14.59
C TRP A 90 2.29 2.66 -16.01
N SER A 91 3.08 2.16 -16.96
CA SER A 91 2.54 1.78 -18.26
C SER A 91 1.53 0.63 -18.08
N GLU A 92 0.67 0.40 -19.07
CA GLU A 92 -0.29 -0.71 -18.99
C GLU A 92 0.42 -2.06 -18.82
N GLU A 93 1.53 -2.26 -19.53
CA GLU A 93 2.33 -3.47 -19.43
C GLU A 93 2.96 -3.63 -18.03
N GLU A 94 3.55 -2.57 -17.49
CA GLU A 94 4.15 -2.62 -16.16
C GLU A 94 3.08 -2.85 -15.07
N PHE A 95 1.88 -2.28 -15.25
CA PHE A 95 0.77 -2.54 -14.35
C PHE A 95 0.32 -4.01 -14.42
N ARG A 96 0.30 -4.64 -15.60
CA ARG A 96 0.06 -6.09 -15.72
C ARG A 96 1.15 -6.89 -14.99
N ARG A 97 2.42 -6.51 -15.11
CA ARG A 97 3.54 -7.13 -14.36
C ARG A 97 3.32 -7.02 -12.85
N LEU A 98 2.87 -5.87 -12.34
CA LEU A 98 2.49 -5.68 -10.94
C LEU A 98 1.36 -6.60 -10.52
N VAL A 99 0.26 -6.63 -11.28
CA VAL A 99 -0.91 -7.46 -10.94
C VAL A 99 -0.54 -8.95 -10.88
N MET A 100 0.24 -9.44 -11.84
CA MET A 100 0.75 -10.82 -11.83
C MET A 100 1.64 -11.09 -10.61
N THR A 101 2.51 -10.15 -10.27
CA THR A 101 3.37 -10.24 -9.09
C THR A 101 2.54 -10.32 -7.80
N PHE A 102 1.53 -9.45 -7.64
CA PHE A 102 0.64 -9.48 -6.48
C PHE A 102 -0.11 -10.80 -6.39
N ALA A 103 -0.62 -11.31 -7.51
CA ALA A 103 -1.32 -12.59 -7.54
C ALA A 103 -0.42 -13.73 -7.04
N LEU A 104 0.84 -13.80 -7.47
CA LEU A 104 1.77 -14.81 -6.99
C LEU A 104 2.07 -14.67 -5.50
N VAL A 105 2.31 -13.45 -5.02
CA VAL A 105 2.54 -13.20 -3.58
C VAL A 105 1.32 -13.64 -2.75
N ILE A 106 0.11 -13.35 -3.21
CA ILE A 106 -1.14 -13.73 -2.51
C ILE A 106 -1.35 -15.25 -2.52
N LEU A 107 -1.11 -15.90 -3.66
CA LEU A 107 -1.26 -17.35 -3.80
C LEU A 107 -0.22 -18.11 -2.95
N GLU A 108 0.96 -17.54 -2.75
CA GLU A 108 2.01 -18.03 -1.85
C GLU A 108 1.80 -17.54 -0.39
N GLN A 109 0.55 -17.33 0.02
CA GLN A 109 0.16 -16.99 1.41
C GLN A 109 0.76 -15.66 1.93
N GLY A 110 1.00 -14.70 1.03
CA GLY A 110 1.39 -13.33 1.37
C GLY A 110 2.90 -13.08 1.41
N SER A 111 3.72 -14.08 1.14
CA SER A 111 5.18 -13.94 1.05
C SER A 111 5.76 -14.96 0.08
N VAL A 112 6.66 -14.53 -0.79
CA VAL A 112 7.31 -15.42 -1.77
C VAL A 112 8.81 -15.13 -1.82
N GLU A 113 9.63 -16.17 -1.78
CA GLU A 113 11.07 -16.02 -1.94
C GLU A 113 11.38 -15.41 -3.32
N MET A 114 12.36 -14.50 -3.40
CA MET A 114 12.68 -13.79 -4.64
C MET A 114 13.07 -14.75 -5.78
N SER A 115 13.85 -15.79 -5.47
CA SER A 115 14.25 -16.85 -6.43
C SER A 115 13.03 -17.59 -6.99
N ARG A 116 12.08 -17.94 -6.12
CA ARG A 116 10.83 -18.62 -6.49
C ARG A 116 9.89 -17.71 -7.28
N LEU A 117 9.81 -16.43 -6.93
CA LEU A 117 9.03 -15.44 -7.66
C LEU A 117 9.56 -15.28 -9.09
N TRP A 118 10.87 -15.14 -9.25
CA TRP A 118 11.52 -15.13 -10.56
C TRP A 118 11.22 -16.41 -11.34
N PHE A 119 11.34 -17.57 -10.70
CA PHE A 119 11.07 -18.86 -11.34
C PHE A 119 9.67 -18.97 -11.95
N PHE A 120 8.65 -18.39 -11.30
CA PHE A 120 7.30 -18.35 -11.84
C PHE A 120 7.12 -17.32 -12.95
N LEU A 121 7.66 -16.12 -12.77
CA LEU A 121 7.48 -15.00 -13.71
C LEU A 121 8.28 -15.16 -15.00
N GLN A 122 9.44 -15.83 -14.99
CA GLN A 122 10.17 -16.11 -16.23
C GLN A 122 9.35 -16.98 -17.21
N LYS A 123 8.42 -17.79 -16.71
CA LYS A 123 7.55 -18.65 -17.54
C LYS A 123 6.41 -17.90 -18.21
N THR A 124 6.16 -16.65 -17.82
CA THR A 124 5.06 -15.85 -18.38
C THR A 124 5.52 -14.99 -19.56
N GLU A 125 6.81 -15.02 -19.91
CA GLU A 125 7.43 -14.19 -20.95
C GLU A 125 7.21 -12.67 -20.74
N MET A 126 6.84 -12.26 -19.51
CA MET A 126 6.59 -10.86 -19.16
C MET A 126 7.86 -10.06 -18.85
N PHE A 127 8.98 -10.76 -18.68
CA PHE A 127 10.28 -10.17 -18.38
C PHE A 127 11.29 -10.69 -19.40
N GLN A 128 12.16 -9.81 -19.87
CA GLN A 128 13.16 -10.16 -20.88
C GLN A 128 14.27 -11.04 -20.29
N ASP A 129 14.70 -10.70 -19.08
CA ASP A 129 15.76 -11.36 -18.34
C ASP A 129 15.65 -11.04 -16.83
N GLU A 130 16.60 -11.55 -16.04
CA GLU A 130 16.64 -11.35 -14.59
C GLU A 130 16.96 -9.89 -14.20
N ASP A 131 17.65 -9.14 -15.07
CA ASP A 131 17.99 -7.74 -14.84
C ASP A 131 16.75 -6.84 -15.00
N ASP A 132 15.92 -7.08 -16.02
CA ASP A 132 14.61 -6.45 -16.22
C ASP A 132 13.70 -6.72 -15.00
N PHE A 133 13.62 -7.98 -14.56
CA PHE A 133 12.87 -8.35 -13.36
C PHE A 133 13.37 -7.62 -12.10
N SER A 134 14.69 -7.55 -11.91
CA SER A 134 15.31 -6.86 -10.78
C SER A 134 15.03 -5.35 -10.80
N GLY A 135 15.10 -4.73 -11.99
CA GLY A 135 14.76 -3.33 -12.20
C GLY A 135 13.28 -3.03 -11.89
N PHE A 136 12.39 -3.89 -12.36
CA PHE A 136 10.96 -3.83 -12.04
C PHE A 136 10.70 -3.95 -10.53
N LEU A 137 11.30 -4.95 -9.87
CA LEU A 137 11.13 -5.15 -8.43
C LEU A 137 11.63 -3.94 -7.63
N LYS A 138 12.78 -3.38 -8.01
CA LYS A 138 13.33 -2.18 -7.38
C LYS A 138 12.32 -1.03 -7.48
N ARG A 139 11.80 -0.75 -8.67
CA ARG A 139 10.80 0.31 -8.88
C ARG A 139 9.51 0.04 -8.10
N ALA A 140 9.02 -1.19 -8.08
CA ALA A 140 7.81 -1.55 -7.34
C ALA A 140 7.98 -1.35 -5.82
N LYS A 141 9.16 -1.66 -5.28
CA LYS A 141 9.53 -1.39 -3.88
C LYS A 141 9.70 0.11 -3.60
N ASP A 142 10.40 0.83 -4.48
CA ASP A 142 10.62 2.27 -4.38
C ASP A 142 9.30 3.06 -4.46
N GLN A 143 8.26 2.50 -5.08
CA GLN A 143 6.91 3.05 -5.07
C GLN A 143 6.04 2.58 -3.91
N GLY A 144 6.48 1.59 -3.14
CA GLY A 144 5.79 1.07 -1.96
C GLY A 144 4.75 -0.02 -2.24
N TYR A 145 4.67 -0.53 -3.47
CA TYR A 145 3.75 -1.63 -3.83
C TYR A 145 4.25 -2.99 -3.33
N LEU A 146 5.56 -3.17 -3.28
CA LEU A 146 6.22 -4.36 -2.73
C LEU A 146 7.13 -3.95 -1.59
N SER A 147 7.45 -4.90 -0.72
CA SER A 147 8.48 -4.77 0.30
C SER A 147 9.32 -6.04 0.34
N SER A 148 10.50 -5.95 0.93
CA SER A 148 11.38 -7.10 1.14
C SER A 148 11.45 -7.41 2.62
N SER A 149 11.25 -8.68 2.96
CA SER A 149 11.43 -9.22 4.30
C SER A 149 12.56 -10.23 4.26
N LYS A 150 13.51 -10.14 5.18
CA LYS A 150 14.49 -11.21 5.38
C LYS A 150 13.86 -12.26 6.30
N VAL A 151 13.72 -13.49 5.80
CA VAL A 151 13.26 -14.62 6.59
C VAL A 151 14.41 -15.61 6.62
N GLU A 152 14.95 -15.85 7.82
CA GLU A 152 16.19 -16.62 8.00
C GLU A 152 17.36 -15.98 7.22
N GLU A 153 17.73 -16.55 6.07
CA GLU A 153 18.78 -16.08 5.17
C GLU A 153 18.29 -15.74 3.76
N SER A 154 17.01 -15.99 3.45
CA SER A 154 16.45 -15.72 2.14
C SER A 154 15.72 -14.38 2.08
N LEU A 155 15.78 -13.74 0.91
CA LEU A 155 15.04 -12.51 0.64
C LEU A 155 13.65 -12.88 0.14
N SER A 156 12.64 -12.58 0.95
CA SER A 156 11.23 -12.75 0.57
C SER A 156 10.62 -11.43 0.15
N ILE A 157 9.76 -11.49 -0.86
CA ILE A 157 8.94 -10.38 -1.35
C ILE A 157 7.56 -10.50 -0.73
N VAL A 158 7.08 -9.38 -0.19
CA VAL A 158 5.74 -9.23 0.39
C VAL A 158 5.06 -8.01 -0.22
N LEU A 159 3.74 -7.89 -0.01
CA LEU A 159 2.98 -6.70 -0.42
C LEU A 159 3.38 -5.52 0.48
N GLY A 160 3.60 -4.35 -0.13
CA GLY A 160 3.94 -3.11 0.58
C GLY A 160 2.71 -2.27 0.92
N TRP A 161 2.88 -1.25 1.75
CA TRP A 161 1.81 -0.34 2.19
C TRP A 161 0.94 0.22 1.05
N ARG A 162 1.52 0.51 -0.13
CA ARG A 162 0.81 1.13 -1.25
C ARG A 162 -0.11 0.14 -1.95
N TYR A 163 0.20 -1.15 -1.91
CA TYR A 163 -0.73 -2.19 -2.34
C TYR A 163 -2.02 -2.12 -1.51
N TYR A 164 -1.92 -2.08 -0.17
CA TYR A 164 -3.11 -2.01 0.69
C TYR A 164 -3.88 -0.69 0.56
N CYS A 165 -3.16 0.38 0.19
CA CYS A 165 -3.73 1.67 -0.15
C CYS A 165 -4.58 1.64 -1.43
N ASP A 166 -4.01 1.16 -2.53
CA ASP A 166 -4.62 1.29 -3.87
C ASP A 166 -5.47 0.06 -4.24
N LEU A 167 -5.10 -1.12 -3.73
CA LEU A 167 -5.55 -2.43 -4.16
C LEU A 167 -5.88 -3.36 -2.98
N GLY A 168 -6.16 -2.83 -1.78
CA GLY A 168 -6.40 -3.64 -0.58
C GLY A 168 -7.56 -4.66 -0.69
N SER A 169 -8.48 -4.48 -1.64
CA SER A 169 -9.57 -5.42 -1.95
C SER A 169 -9.32 -6.28 -3.19
N PHE A 170 -8.10 -6.29 -3.74
CA PHE A 170 -7.77 -7.06 -4.94
C PHE A 170 -7.83 -8.56 -4.65
N SER A 171 -8.55 -9.28 -5.52
CA SER A 171 -8.67 -10.73 -5.50
C SER A 171 -8.13 -11.29 -6.83
N PRO A 172 -7.04 -12.08 -6.81
CA PRO A 172 -6.54 -12.72 -8.03
C PRO A 172 -7.62 -13.55 -8.72
N ARG A 173 -8.45 -14.25 -7.93
CA ARG A 173 -9.53 -15.10 -8.43
C ARG A 173 -10.53 -14.28 -9.27
N GLU A 174 -11.02 -13.17 -8.74
CA GLU A 174 -12.01 -12.32 -9.44
C GLU A 174 -11.39 -11.68 -10.68
N TYR A 175 -10.16 -11.19 -10.57
CA TYR A 175 -9.47 -10.53 -11.66
C TYR A 175 -9.28 -11.44 -12.88
N PHE A 176 -8.77 -12.66 -12.69
CA PHE A 176 -8.52 -13.57 -13.80
C PHE A 176 -9.80 -14.27 -14.31
N TRP A 177 -10.81 -14.45 -13.46
CA TRP A 177 -12.09 -15.00 -13.90
C TRP A 177 -12.84 -14.04 -14.83
N ASN A 178 -12.89 -12.76 -14.49
CA ASN A 178 -13.61 -11.75 -15.28
C ASN A 178 -12.96 -11.42 -16.64
N ARG A 179 -11.71 -11.85 -16.87
CA ARG A 179 -10.98 -11.66 -18.14
C ARG A 179 -11.01 -12.88 -19.07
N ARG A 180 -11.71 -13.95 -18.70
CA ARG A 180 -11.91 -15.14 -19.55
C ARG A 180 -13.11 -15.02 -20.50
N HIS A 181 -13.83 -13.91 -20.46
CA HIS A 181 -14.94 -13.54 -21.33
C HIS A 181 -14.62 -12.22 -22.03
#